data_AF-A0AAW9KKX4-F1
#
_entry.id   AF-A0AAW9KKX4-F1
#
_cell.length_a   1.000
_cell.length_b   1.000
_cell.length_c   1.000
_cell.angle_alpha   90.00
_cell.angle_beta   90.00
_cell.angle_gamma   90.00
#
_symmetry.space_group_name_H-M   'P 1'
#
loop_
_entity.id
_entity.type
_entity.pdbx_description
1 polymer ?
#
loop_
_entity_poly.entity_id
_entity_poly.type
_entity_poly.pdbx_seq_one_letter_code
_entity_poly.pdbx_strand_id
1 'polypeptide(L)'
;MDGQVQIQVYLHQDVTQEQIDLLKTDIGSMAEVSKVEFLSKADGMKQMEKSLGEDSEDFLSGYTDETNPLPDSFIVEVHKPDTIPMVAKKIESINETNSAKPIWQVKYGGGPVE
;
A
#
# COMPACT_ATOMS: atom_id res chain seq x y z
N MET A 1 -17.31 -13.82 6.16
CA MET A 1 -16.45 -12.62 6.22
C MET A 1 -15.26 -12.94 5.36
N ASP A 2 -15.38 -12.73 4.07
CA ASP A 2 -14.29 -12.95 3.12
C ASP A 2 -13.27 -11.85 3.35
N GLY A 3 -12.25 -12.16 4.15
CA GLY A 3 -11.08 -11.32 4.30
C GLY A 3 -10.41 -11.23 2.94
N GLN A 4 -10.71 -10.17 2.18
CA GLN A 4 -10.04 -9.89 0.92
C GLN A 4 -8.58 -9.60 1.23
N VAL A 5 -7.73 -10.60 0.95
CA VAL A 5 -6.31 -10.54 1.25
C VAL A 5 -5.64 -9.67 0.19
N GLN A 6 -5.21 -8.50 0.62
CA GLN A 6 -4.61 -7.48 -0.24
C GLN A 6 -3.30 -6.98 0.38
N ILE A 7 -2.38 -6.54 -0.49
CA ILE A 7 -1.10 -5.98 -0.09
C ILE A 7 -1.22 -4.47 -0.22
N GLN A 8 -0.91 -3.77 0.85
CA GLN A 8 -0.83 -2.31 0.89
C GLN A 8 0.64 -1.90 0.95
N VAL A 9 1.11 -1.25 -0.11
CA VAL A 9 2.48 -0.80 -0.28
C VAL A 9 2.53 0.70 -0.02
N TYR A 10 3.08 1.12 1.10
CA TYR A 10 3.26 2.52 1.44
C TYR A 10 4.54 3.04 0.80
N LEU A 11 4.45 4.22 0.20
CA LEU A 11 5.57 4.88 -0.45
C LEU A 11 6.22 5.91 0.49
N HIS A 12 7.42 6.34 0.15
CA HIS A 12 8.02 7.52 0.76
C HIS A 12 7.37 8.82 0.23
N GLN A 13 7.40 9.88 1.01
CA GLN A 13 6.91 11.21 0.60
C GLN A 13 7.72 11.83 -0.56
N ASP A 14 8.97 11.40 -0.71
CA ASP A 14 9.92 11.93 -1.70
C ASP A 14 9.83 11.21 -3.07
N VAL A 15 8.82 10.35 -3.26
CA VAL A 15 8.67 9.56 -4.48
C VAL A 15 8.07 10.40 -5.60
N THR A 16 8.74 10.40 -6.76
CA THR A 16 8.26 11.18 -7.92
C THR A 16 7.14 10.44 -8.66
N GLN A 17 6.29 11.18 -9.37
CA GLN A 17 5.22 10.59 -10.18
C GLN A 17 5.74 9.56 -11.21
N GLU A 18 6.95 9.77 -11.74
CA GLU A 18 7.61 8.82 -12.64
C GLU A 18 7.94 7.49 -11.93
N GLN A 19 8.43 7.57 -10.69
CA GLN A 19 8.70 6.37 -9.87
C GLN A 19 7.42 5.63 -9.50
N ILE A 20 6.34 6.37 -9.21
CA ILE A 20 5.00 5.81 -8.95
C ILE A 20 4.53 5.03 -10.19
N ASP A 21 4.64 5.61 -11.38
CA ASP A 21 4.18 4.95 -12.62
C ASP A 21 5.01 3.70 -12.97
N LEU A 22 6.33 3.78 -12.77
CA LEU A 22 7.24 2.64 -12.91
C LEU A 22 6.91 1.52 -11.91
N LEU A 23 6.74 1.86 -10.63
CA LEU A 23 6.34 0.90 -9.59
C LEU A 23 5.01 0.24 -9.94
N LYS A 24 4.01 1.04 -10.33
CA LYS A 24 2.70 0.54 -10.71
C LYS A 24 2.80 -0.46 -11.87
N THR A 25 3.63 -0.15 -12.87
CA THR A 25 3.87 -1.02 -14.02
C THR A 25 4.61 -2.30 -13.62
N ASP A 26 5.65 -2.18 -12.79
CA ASP A 26 6.46 -3.32 -12.33
C ASP A 26 5.61 -4.31 -11.51
N ILE A 27 4.85 -3.78 -10.54
CA ILE A 27 3.92 -4.56 -9.72
C ILE A 27 2.81 -5.15 -10.58
N GLY A 28 2.21 -4.37 -11.48
CA GLY A 28 1.14 -4.83 -12.36
C GLY A 28 1.58 -5.86 -13.40
N SER A 29 2.88 -5.95 -13.68
CA SER A 29 3.46 -6.95 -14.60
C SER A 29 3.72 -8.29 -13.93
N MET A 30 3.58 -8.40 -12.60
CA MET A 30 3.73 -9.66 -11.89
C MET A 30 2.55 -10.59 -12.20
N ALA A 31 2.84 -11.83 -12.59
CA ALA A 31 1.80 -12.80 -12.97
C ALA A 31 0.87 -13.19 -11.80
N GLU A 32 1.33 -13.00 -10.57
CA GLU A 32 0.55 -13.23 -9.34
C GLU A 32 -0.41 -12.08 -8.99
N VAL A 33 -0.18 -10.90 -9.57
CA VAL A 33 -0.96 -9.69 -9.30
C VAL A 33 -2.16 -9.61 -10.23
N SER A 34 -3.34 -9.49 -9.63
CA SER A 34 -4.60 -9.36 -10.34
C SER A 34 -4.95 -7.91 -10.66
N LYS A 35 -4.68 -6.98 -9.72
CA LYS A 35 -4.97 -5.56 -9.89
C LYS A 35 -4.04 -4.71 -9.02
N VAL A 36 -3.66 -3.56 -9.55
CA VAL A 36 -2.92 -2.53 -8.82
C VAL A 36 -3.69 -1.22 -8.87
N GLU A 37 -4.03 -0.70 -7.70
CA GLU A 37 -4.72 0.57 -7.53
C GLU A 37 -3.81 1.53 -6.77
N PHE A 38 -3.66 2.75 -7.31
CA PHE A 38 -2.91 3.80 -6.64
C PHE A 38 -3.87 4.55 -5.72
N LEU A 39 -3.48 4.65 -4.45
CA LEU A 39 -4.22 5.30 -3.40
C LEU A 39 -3.40 6.49 -2.91
N SER A 40 -3.80 7.68 -3.33
CA SER A 40 -3.13 8.90 -2.92
C SER A 40 -3.29 9.14 -1.43
N LYS A 41 -2.43 9.95 -0.80
CA LYS A 41 -2.58 10.34 0.62
C LYS A 41 -3.99 10.84 0.98
N ALA A 42 -4.63 11.57 0.06
CA ALA A 42 -5.98 12.10 0.23
C ALA A 42 -7.07 11.01 0.18
N ASP A 43 -6.90 10.00 -0.69
CA ASP A 43 -7.82 8.87 -0.79
C ASP A 43 -7.62 7.89 0.38
N GLY A 44 -6.37 7.70 0.81
CA GLY A 44 -6.03 6.90 1.98
C GLY A 44 -6.60 7.45 3.27
N MET A 45 -6.58 8.78 3.45
CA MET A 45 -7.29 9.45 4.54
C MET A 45 -8.77 9.10 4.53
N LYS A 46 -9.46 9.31 3.39
CA LYS A 46 -10.89 8.99 3.27
C LYS A 46 -11.22 7.53 3.53
N GLN A 47 -10.36 6.62 3.05
CA GLN A 47 -10.55 5.20 3.25
C GLN A 47 -10.32 4.81 4.70
N MET A 48 -9.33 5.41 5.36
CA MET A 48 -9.06 5.20 6.78
C MET A 48 -10.17 5.77 7.66
N GLU A 49 -10.68 6.98 7.36
CA GLU A 49 -11.87 7.56 7.99
C GLU A 49 -13.07 6.63 7.85
N LYS A 50 -13.27 6.05 6.67
CA LYS A 50 -14.38 5.11 6.45
C LYS A 50 -14.20 3.79 7.21
N SER A 51 -12.96 3.33 7.39
CA SER A 51 -12.64 2.10 8.11
C SER A 51 -12.69 2.26 9.63
N LEU A 52 -12.28 3.41 10.16
CA LEU A 52 -12.28 3.72 11.59
C LEU A 52 -13.65 4.25 12.06
N GLY A 53 -14.49 4.78 11.17
CA GLY A 53 -15.85 5.21 11.52
C GLY A 53 -15.86 6.41 12.48
N GLU A 54 -16.65 6.35 13.55
CA GLU A 54 -16.76 7.44 14.54
C GLU A 54 -15.45 7.66 15.34
N ASP A 55 -14.58 6.66 15.45
CA ASP A 55 -13.28 6.77 16.14
C ASP A 55 -12.20 7.44 15.28
N SER A 56 -12.49 7.70 13.99
CA SER A 56 -11.55 8.30 13.05
C SER A 56 -11.14 9.70 13.47
N GLU A 57 -12.09 10.51 13.94
CA GLU A 57 -11.84 11.91 14.28
C GLU A 57 -10.84 12.03 15.43
N ASP A 58 -10.92 11.19 16.46
CA ASP A 58 -9.98 11.20 17.59
C ASP A 58 -8.57 10.72 17.18
N PHE A 59 -8.51 9.71 16.32
CA PHE A 59 -7.23 9.19 15.83
C PHE A 59 -6.57 10.10 14.78
N LEU A 60 -7.37 10.76 13.95
CA LEU A 60 -6.91 11.60 12.83
C LEU A 60 -6.74 13.08 13.19
N SER A 61 -7.40 13.58 14.23
CA SER A 61 -7.33 14.99 14.64
C SER A 61 -5.94 15.46 15.08
N GLY A 62 -5.04 14.54 15.43
CA GLY A 62 -3.62 14.83 15.68
C GLY A 62 -2.74 14.96 14.42
N TYR A 63 -3.27 14.64 13.25
CA TYR A 63 -2.54 14.59 11.98
C TYR A 63 -3.04 15.69 11.03
N THR A 64 -2.18 16.67 10.72
CA THR A 64 -2.43 17.73 9.73
C THR A 64 -1.74 17.40 8.41
N ASP A 65 -1.90 18.19 7.34
CA ASP A 65 -1.13 17.98 6.09
C ASP A 65 0.40 17.98 6.30
N GLU A 66 0.88 18.64 7.38
CA GLU A 66 2.29 18.69 7.78
C GLU A 66 2.72 17.50 8.66
N THR A 67 1.80 16.88 9.40
CA THR A 67 2.04 15.65 10.19
C THR A 67 1.37 14.42 9.59
N ASN A 68 0.90 14.49 8.34
CA ASN A 68 0.08 13.46 7.71
C ASN A 68 0.87 12.14 7.69
N PRO A 69 0.48 11.15 8.49
CA PRO A 69 1.21 9.90 8.63
C PRO A 69 0.92 8.96 7.46
N LEU A 70 -0.03 9.32 6.57
CA LEU A 70 -0.45 8.51 5.44
C LEU A 70 0.26 9.01 4.18
N PRO A 71 1.36 8.36 3.78
CA PRO A 71 1.93 8.60 2.46
C PRO A 71 1.04 8.00 1.37
N ASP A 72 1.34 8.33 0.12
CA ASP A 72 0.78 7.64 -1.02
C ASP A 72 1.06 6.13 -0.92
N SER A 73 0.10 5.32 -1.36
CA SER A 73 0.20 3.87 -1.26
C SER A 73 -0.39 3.17 -2.48
N PHE A 74 -0.02 1.91 -2.68
CA PHE A 74 -0.64 1.05 -3.67
C PHE A 74 -1.41 -0.06 -2.97
N ILE A 75 -2.63 -0.29 -3.44
CA ILE A 75 -3.43 -1.47 -3.12
C ILE A 75 -3.19 -2.48 -4.23
N VAL A 76 -2.55 -3.59 -3.88
CA VAL A 76 -2.20 -4.67 -4.78
C VAL A 76 -3.07 -5.88 -4.42
N GLU A 77 -3.96 -6.23 -5.32
CA GLU A 77 -4.79 -7.42 -5.25
C GLU A 77 -4.07 -8.55 -5.97
N VAL A 78 -3.91 -9.68 -5.29
CA VAL A 78 -3.28 -10.88 -5.86
C VAL A 78 -4.33 -11.92 -6.24
N HIS A 79 -4.02 -12.77 -7.22
CA HIS A 79 -4.91 -13.85 -7.62
C HIS A 79 -5.09 -14.92 -6.53
N LYS A 80 -4.07 -15.14 -5.70
CA LYS A 80 -4.08 -16.16 -4.64
C LYS A 80 -3.52 -15.59 -3.34
N PRO A 81 -4.22 -15.75 -2.20
CA PRO A 81 -3.72 -15.27 -0.91
C PRO A 81 -2.39 -15.91 -0.50
N ASP A 82 -2.13 -17.16 -0.89
CA ASP A 82 -0.82 -17.82 -0.68
C ASP A 82 0.37 -17.11 -1.36
N THR A 83 0.11 -16.32 -2.40
CA THR A 83 1.18 -15.60 -3.12
C THR A 83 1.51 -14.24 -2.50
N ILE A 84 0.72 -13.77 -1.52
CA ILE A 84 0.94 -12.51 -0.78
C ILE A 84 2.38 -12.36 -0.29
N PRO A 85 2.94 -13.28 0.52
CA PRO A 85 4.28 -13.11 1.07
C PRO A 85 5.35 -13.08 -0.04
N MET A 86 5.13 -13.82 -1.13
CA MET A 86 6.03 -13.83 -2.28
C MET A 86 6.00 -12.50 -3.04
N VAL A 87 4.80 -11.98 -3.34
CA VAL A 87 4.62 -10.69 -4.01
C VAL A 87 5.12 -9.55 -3.13
N ALA A 88 4.79 -9.55 -1.84
CA ALA A 88 5.29 -8.56 -0.89
C ALA A 88 6.83 -8.51 -0.91
N LYS A 89 7.49 -9.67 -0.84
CA LYS A 89 8.95 -9.75 -0.90
C LYS A 89 9.53 -9.26 -2.23
N LYS A 90 8.87 -9.55 -3.35
CA LYS A 90 9.26 -9.01 -4.67
C LYS A 90 9.17 -7.49 -4.70
N ILE A 91 8.09 -6.94 -4.18
CA ILE A 91 7.88 -5.49 -4.07
C ILE A 91 8.97 -4.87 -3.20
N GLU A 92 9.24 -5.43 -2.01
CA GLU A 92 10.34 -4.97 -1.15
C GLU A 92 11.70 -5.03 -1.86
N SER A 93 11.93 -6.04 -2.71
CA SER A 93 13.17 -6.16 -3.49
C SER A 93 13.34 -5.04 -4.52
N ILE A 94 12.25 -4.36 -4.93
CA ILE A 94 12.34 -3.19 -5.83
C ILE A 94 13.18 -2.09 -5.17
N ASN A 95 13.07 -1.90 -3.84
CA ASN A 95 13.94 -0.96 -3.12
C ASN A 95 15.43 -1.31 -3.18
N GLU A 96 15.78 -2.59 -3.31
CA GLU A 96 17.18 -2.99 -3.45
C GLU A 96 17.73 -2.60 -4.82
N THR A 97 16.87 -2.65 -5.84
CA THR A 97 17.23 -2.28 -7.21
C THR A 97 17.13 -0.78 -7.49
N ASN A 98 16.34 -0.04 -6.69
CA ASN A 98 16.10 1.38 -6.86
C ASN A 98 16.83 2.19 -5.78
N SER A 99 17.84 2.97 -6.17
CA SER A 99 18.61 3.81 -5.23
C SER A 99 17.74 4.83 -4.48
N ALA A 100 16.59 5.23 -5.03
CA ALA A 100 15.67 6.13 -4.38
C ALA A 100 14.80 5.45 -3.31
N LYS A 101 14.78 4.12 -3.24
CA LYS A 101 14.00 3.31 -2.28
C LYS A 101 12.57 3.85 -2.08
N PRO A 102 11.77 3.89 -3.15
CA PRO A 102 10.48 4.58 -3.10
C PRO A 102 9.46 3.89 -2.18
N ILE A 103 9.65 2.63 -1.81
CA ILE A 103 8.75 1.90 -0.92
C ILE A 103 9.18 2.14 0.53
N TRP A 104 8.30 2.66 1.35
CA TRP A 104 8.55 2.84 2.77
C TRP A 104 8.25 1.59 3.58
N GLN A 105 7.08 0.98 3.34
CA GLN A 105 6.63 -0.18 4.10
C GLN A 105 5.65 -1.01 3.28
N VAL A 106 5.77 -2.33 3.35
CA VAL A 106 4.78 -3.25 2.76
C VAL A 106 3.99 -3.89 3.89
N LYS A 107 2.66 -3.73 3.87
CA LYS A 107 1.73 -4.42 4.77
C LYS A 107 0.82 -5.31 3.96
N TYR A 108 0.37 -6.40 4.57
CA TYR A 108 -0.65 -7.25 3.97
C TYR A 108 -1.59 -7.75 5.07
N GLY A 109 -2.89 -7.69 4.78
CA GLY A 109 -3.93 -8.11 5.71
C GLY A 109 -4.14 -9.61 5.63
N GLY A 110 -3.35 -10.38 6.38
CA GLY A 110 -3.64 -11.78 6.68
C GLY A 110 -4.22 -11.86 8.08
N GLY A 111 -5.51 -12.15 8.21
CA GLY A 111 -6.01 -12.70 9.47
C GLY A 111 -5.18 -13.95 9.81
N PRO A 112 -4.93 -14.26 11.09
CA PRO A 112 -4.21 -15.47 11.43
C PRO A 112 -4.90 -16.66 10.76
N VAL A 113 -4.16 -17.42 9.98
CA VAL A 113 -4.48 -18.83 9.79
C VAL A 113 -4.13 -19.47 11.12
N GLU A 114 -5.11 -19.54 12.03
CA GLU A 114 -5.28 -20.52 13.11
C GLU A 114 -6.50 -20.18 13.99
#